data_AF-A0A2M9A4Z0-F1
#
_entry.id   AF-A0A2M9A4Z0-F1
#
_cell.length_a   1.000
_cell.length_b   1.000
_cell.length_c   1.000
_cell.angle_alpha   90.00
_cell.angle_beta   90.00
_cell.angle_gamma   90.00
#
_symmetry.space_group_name_H-M   'P 1'
#
loop_
_entity.id
_entity.type
_entity.pdbx_description
1 polymer ?
#
loop_
_entity_poly.entity_id
_entity_poly.type
_entity_poly.pdbx_seq_one_letter_code
_entity_poly.pdbx_strand_id
1 'polypeptide(L)' 'MSGIRKPAVILADSMEEYLTPPNPYKNPPKGKLNLLELGRYAERVGKDFDDLTADEILQFKIP' A
#
# COMPACT_ATOMS: atom_id res chain seq x y z
N MET A 1 -12.05 16.50 -17.84
CA MET A 1 -10.91 15.61 -17.54
C MET A 1 -10.86 15.43 -16.03
N SER A 2 -11.48 14.35 -15.54
CA SER A 2 -11.60 14.07 -14.10
C SER A 2 -10.23 13.65 -13.56
N GLY A 3 -9.69 14.45 -12.64
CA GLY A 3 -8.41 14.20 -11.98
C GLY A 3 -8.52 13.04 -11.02
N ILE A 4 -8.34 11.82 -11.52
CA ILE A 4 -8.04 10.66 -10.69
C ILE A 4 -6.62 10.88 -10.18
N ARG A 5 -6.50 11.48 -8.98
CA ARG A 5 -5.26 11.45 -8.21
C ARG A 5 -4.98 9.98 -7.89
N LYS A 6 -4.22 9.32 -8.76
CA LYS A 6 -3.74 7.95 -8.54
C LYS A 6 -3.11 7.88 -7.14
N PRO A 7 -3.31 6.80 -6.38
CA PRO A 7 -2.76 6.62 -5.03
C PRO A 7 -1.22 6.53 -4.98
N ALA A 8 -0.51 6.85 -6.07
CA ALA A 8 0.94 6.97 -6.15
C ALA A 8 1.54 7.85 -5.04
N VAL A 9 0.76 8.81 -4.52
CA VAL A 9 1.19 9.73 -3.46
C VAL A 9 1.30 9.05 -2.08
N ILE A 10 0.61 7.92 -1.83
CA ILE A 10 0.68 7.24 -0.52
C ILE A 10 1.98 6.41 -0.37
N LEU A 11 2.58 6.01 -1.49
CA LEU A 11 3.76 5.12 -1.55
C LEU A 11 5.10 5.87 -1.64
N ALA A 12 5.12 7.07 -2.22
CA ALA A 12 6.35 7.79 -2.60
C ALA A 12 7.29 8.08 -1.42
N ASP A 13 6.78 8.64 -0.31
CA ASP A 13 7.61 9.02 0.85
C ASP A 13 8.19 7.82 1.61
N SER A 14 7.68 6.61 1.38
CA SER A 14 8.22 5.38 1.99
C SER A 14 9.19 4.65 1.08
N MET A 15 9.21 4.95 -0.21
CA MET A 15 9.86 4.09 -1.19
C MET A 15 11.38 4.11 -1.03
N GLU A 16 11.97 5.23 -0.62
CA GLU A 16 13.41 5.32 -0.34
C GLU A 16 13.88 4.28 0.69
N GLU A 17 13.15 4.09 1.80
CA GLU A 17 13.52 3.08 2.81
C GLU A 17 13.44 1.66 2.24
N TYR A 18 12.45 1.37 1.40
CA TYR A 18 12.31 0.06 0.74
C TYR A 18 13.30 -0.16 -0.42
N LEU A 19 13.91 0.89 -0.96
CA LEU A 19 14.91 0.82 -2.04
C LEU A 19 16.34 0.65 -1.50
N THR A 20 16.57 0.90 -0.21
CA THR A 20 17.89 0.67 0.40
C THR A 20 18.19 -0.81 0.57
N PRO A 21 19.47 -1.24 0.48
CA PRO A 21 19.85 -2.62 0.76
C PRO A 21 19.36 -3.06 2.15
N PRO A 22 18.76 -4.26 2.27
CA PRO A 22 18.24 -4.74 3.55
C PRO A 22 19.38 -4.89 4.55
N ASN A 23 19.22 -4.28 5.73
CA ASN A 23 20.16 -4.41 6.83
C ASN A 23 19.61 -5.39 7.87
N PRO A 24 20.25 -6.56 8.09
CA PRO A 24 19.73 -7.60 8.98
C PRO A 24 19.76 -7.23 10.47
N TYR A 25 20.45 -6.15 10.84
CA TYR A 25 20.52 -5.64 12.22
C TYR A 25 19.57 -4.48 12.48
N LYS A 26 18.76 -4.08 11.49
CA LYS A 26 17.73 -3.06 11.63
C LYS A 26 16.36 -3.69 11.51
N ASN A 27 15.40 -3.12 12.23
CA ASN A 27 14.00 -3.46 12.00
C ASN A 27 13.61 -3.06 10.57
N PRO A 28 12.75 -3.87 9.92
CA PRO A 28 12.22 -3.49 8.61
C PRO A 28 11.45 -2.18 8.71
N PRO A 29 11.39 -1.40 7.61
CA PRO A 29 10.53 -0.23 7.54
C PRO A 29 9.09 -0.62 7.90
N LYS A 30 8.41 0.25 8.66
CA LYS A 30 7.04 -0.03 9.10
C LYS A 30 6.12 -0.02 7.88
N GLY A 31 5.32 -1.08 7.74
CA GLY A 31 4.25 -1.11 6.75
C GLY A 31 3.17 -0.08 7.09
N LYS A 32 2.77 0.73 6.11
CA LYS A 32 1.68 1.72 6.27
C LYS A 32 0.29 1.09 6.11
N LEU A 33 0.22 -0.10 5.50
CA LEU A 33 -1.00 -0.82 5.17
C LEU A 33 -0.88 -2.28 5.62
N ASN A 34 -2.00 -2.86 6.04
CA ASN A 34 -2.12 -4.30 6.22
C ASN A 34 -2.34 -4.98 4.86
N LEU A 35 -1.23 -5.30 4.18
CA LEU A 35 -1.25 -5.88 2.84
C LEU A 35 -1.94 -7.26 2.79
N LEU A 36 -1.90 -8.03 3.87
CA LEU A 36 -2.54 -9.34 3.95
C LEU A 36 -4.07 -9.22 3.88
N GLU A 37 -4.64 -8.36 4.72
CA GLU A 37 -6.10 -8.13 4.72
C GLU A 37 -6.57 -7.43 3.45
N LEU A 38 -5.75 -6.52 2.90
CA LEU A 38 -6.00 -5.91 1.60
C LEU A 38 -6.08 -6.95 0.48
N GLY A 39 -5.17 -7.94 0.45
CA GLY A 39 -5.19 -9.02 -0.53
C GLY A 39 -6.41 -9.92 -0.40
N ARG A 40 -6.78 -10.32 0.83
CA ARG A 40 -8.02 -11.06 1.09
C ARG A 40 -9.26 -10.29 0.64
N TYR A 41 -9.26 -8.98 0.86
CA TYR A 41 -10.33 -8.11 0.41
C TYR A 41 -10.44 -8.09 -1.12
N ALA A 42 -9.31 -7.88 -1.81
CA ALA A 42 -9.23 -7.84 -3.27
C ALA A 42 -9.77 -9.14 -3.91
N GLU A 43 -9.32 -10.29 -3.40
CA GLU A 43 -9.82 -11.61 -3.82
C GLU A 43 -11.33 -11.75 -3.59
N ARG A 44 -11.83 -11.30 -2.44
CA ARG A 44 -13.25 -11.40 -2.09
C ARG A 44 -14.15 -10.55 -2.99
N VAL A 45 -13.69 -9.36 -3.40
CA VAL A 45 -14.44 -8.48 -4.29
C VAL A 45 -14.19 -8.77 -5.77
N GLY A 46 -13.26 -9.68 -6.08
CA GLY A 46 -12.89 -10.05 -7.45
C GLY A 46 -12.24 -8.92 -8.23
N LYS A 47 -11.45 -8.07 -7.55
CA LYS A 47 -10.71 -6.96 -8.18
C LYS A 47 -9.21 -7.20 -8.07
N ASP A 48 -8.47 -6.78 -9.09
CA ASP A 48 -7.02 -6.66 -8.98
C ASP A 48 -6.64 -5.48 -8.08
N PHE A 49 -5.44 -5.52 -7.49
CA PHE A 49 -4.97 -4.44 -6.61
C PHE A 49 -4.96 -3.06 -7.29
N ASP A 50 -4.66 -3.03 -8.59
CA ASP A 50 -4.62 -1.80 -9.38
C ASP A 50 -6.02 -1.20 -9.63
N ASP A 51 -7.08 -2.00 -9.46
CA ASP A 51 -8.48 -1.60 -9.63
C ASP A 51 -9.13 -1.16 -8.30
N LEU A 52 -8.41 -1.24 -7.18
CA LEU A 52 -8.90 -0.77 -5.89
C LEU A 52 -8.89 0.75 -5.81
N THR A 53 -9.97 1.31 -5.30
CA THR A 53 -10.09 2.74 -5.02
C THR A 53 -9.27 3.14 -3.79
N ALA A 54 -8.90 4.41 -3.70
CA ALA A 54 -8.16 4.93 -2.54
C ALA A 54 -8.93 4.71 -1.22
N ASP A 55 -10.26 4.85 -1.24
CA ASP A 55 -11.11 4.66 -0.06
C ASP A 55 -11.18 3.19 0.39
N GLU A 56 -11.14 2.25 -0.56
CA GLU A 56 -11.03 0.81 -0.25
C GLU A 56 -9.66 0.52 0.40
N ILE A 57 -8.57 1.06 -0.14
CA ILE A 57 -7.22 0.84 0.38
C ILE A 57 -7.03 1.47 1.77
N LEU A 58 -7.56 2.66 1.99
CA LEU A 58 -7.39 3.41 3.25
C LEU A 58 -7.99 2.71 4.48
N GLN A 59 -8.96 1.82 4.28
CA GLN A 59 -9.54 1.00 5.37
C GLN A 59 -8.51 0.08 6.03
N PHE A 60 -7.42 -0.24 5.34
CA PHE A 60 -6.38 -1.15 5.80
C PHE A 60 -5.15 -0.43 6.35
N LYS A 61 -5.24 0.88 6.58
CA LYS A 61 -4.14 1.67 7.14
C LYS A 61 -3.81 1.22 8.56
N ILE A 62 -2.54 0.95 8.81
CA ILE A 62 -2.03 0.64 10.15
C ILE A 62 -1.72 2.00 10.83
N PRO A 63 -2.16 2.21 12.09
CA PRO A 63 -1.91 3.46 12.82
C PRO A 63 -0.43 3.74 13.07
#